data_AF-A0A3D5WTI8-F1
#
_entry.id   AF-A0A3D5WTI8-F1
#
_cell.length_a   1.000
_cell.length_b   1.000
_cell.length_c   1.000
_cell.angle_alpha   90.00
_cell.angle_beta   90.00
_cell.angle_gamma   90.00
#
_symmetry.space_group_name_H-M   'P 1'
#
loop_
_entity.id
_entity.type
_entity.pdbx_description
1 polymer ?
#
loop_
_entity_poly.entity_id
_entity_poly.type
_entity_poly.pdbx_seq_one_letter_code
_entity_poly.pdbx_strand_id
1 'polypeptide(L)'
;MKKKIIGMLSLMLCLLLSVSLVACNKNKHEAKSEWKYNDTQHWHECATKGHDDKLDEAEHVWDEGVITTQPTETTEGVKTISCTVCGYQKTEPIAKLAHTHTFAEAWTNDETKHWHASTCGHNVKKDEAEHVWDEGVITTPATTTTPGVKTYTCTVCDKPKTEPIAVLDKTAGTVSINASYAPDKTYDKTPVAAPVLADCTTNNAAGAFSIAWYQKVDGVYGSTPLAAAPVNAGDYKVVVKIAETDDYTEATAEKEFTIAKKQLTVTGTTVADKNYDGNTTANVTVGTLNGVVEGEDVTVSASGTFASAAVGNDITVTVTYLIGGADIANYLAPENDVTLTADILDYAKFIISKSQYISGRGMAVEGTVDGGIINVGDNFTLFRASGGSLTVMVSSITVDGKNVDSVTAETKGTVALLLRGVASDTTIAAGDYLVKGNVIVKG
;
A
#
# COMPACT_ATOMS: atom_id res chain seq x y z
N MET A 1 139.64 -58.83 7.29
CA MET A 1 139.34 -60.21 6.81
C MET A 1 137.91 -60.20 6.29
N LYS A 2 137.71 -59.88 5.01
CA LYS A 2 137.54 -60.80 3.87
C LYS A 2 136.26 -61.67 3.93
N LYS A 3 135.29 -61.28 3.06
CA LYS A 3 134.67 -62.08 1.96
C LYS A 3 133.19 -62.52 2.06
N LYS A 4 132.41 -61.91 1.13
CA LYS A 4 131.34 -62.44 0.20
C LYS A 4 129.90 -62.72 0.70
N ILE A 5 128.88 -62.49 -0.17
CA ILE A 5 127.56 -63.23 -0.41
C ILE A 5 126.44 -62.31 -1.05
N ILE A 6 125.89 -62.56 -2.27
CA ILE A 6 124.55 -63.12 -2.77
C ILE A 6 123.32 -62.16 -2.87
N GLY A 7 122.57 -62.16 -4.01
CA GLY A 7 121.06 -62.21 -4.02
C GLY A 7 120.21 -61.26 -4.90
N MET A 8 119.06 -61.74 -5.40
CA MET A 8 117.97 -61.14 -6.25
C MET A 8 116.87 -60.36 -5.45
N LEU A 9 116.02 -59.55 -6.15
CA LEU A 9 114.59 -59.13 -5.88
C LEU A 9 114.18 -58.02 -4.82
N SER A 10 113.16 -57.17 -5.17
CA SER A 10 112.11 -56.43 -4.34
C SER A 10 112.44 -55.16 -3.49
N LEU A 11 111.72 -54.01 -3.39
CA LEU A 11 110.80 -53.13 -4.20
C LEU A 11 110.95 -51.69 -3.58
N MET A 12 111.03 -50.63 -4.40
CA MET A 12 111.98 -49.50 -4.28
C MET A 12 111.38 -48.11 -3.92
N LEU A 13 112.01 -47.32 -3.01
CA LEU A 13 112.23 -45.84 -3.07
C LEU A 13 112.98 -45.32 -1.79
N CYS A 14 114.27 -44.94 -1.85
CA CYS A 14 115.05 -44.56 -0.64
C CYS A 14 116.30 -43.68 -0.94
N LEU A 15 116.39 -42.48 -0.35
CA LEU A 15 117.63 -41.79 0.08
C LEU A 15 117.29 -40.43 0.74
N LEU A 16 117.77 -40.17 1.96
CA LEU A 16 117.73 -38.87 2.64
C LEU A 16 119.16 -38.48 3.01
N LEU A 17 119.63 -37.31 2.56
CA LEU A 17 120.92 -36.73 2.94
C LEU A 17 120.91 -35.19 2.85
N SER A 18 121.06 -34.54 4.00
CA SER A 18 121.79 -33.29 4.23
C SER A 18 121.82 -33.11 5.75
N VAL A 19 122.92 -33.27 6.50
CA VAL A 19 124.27 -32.67 6.44
C VAL A 19 124.23 -31.14 6.40
N SER A 20 124.26 -30.58 7.61
CA SER A 20 124.96 -29.37 8.09
C SER A 20 125.35 -28.27 7.10
N LEU A 21 125.00 -27.02 7.44
CA LEU A 21 125.87 -25.85 7.23
C LEU A 21 125.78 -24.91 8.45
N VAL A 22 126.95 -24.45 8.90
CA VAL A 22 127.18 -23.47 9.95
C VAL A 22 127.41 -22.09 9.30
N ALA A 23 126.76 -21.03 9.80
CA ALA A 23 127.38 -19.71 10.01
C ALA A 23 126.43 -18.69 10.69
N CYS A 24 126.99 -18.04 11.70
CA CYS A 24 126.55 -16.96 12.59
C CYS A 24 125.76 -15.76 12.00
N ASN A 25 124.92 -15.09 12.81
CA ASN A 25 125.26 -13.77 13.42
C ASN A 25 124.30 -13.36 14.58
N LYS A 26 124.80 -12.56 15.52
CA LYS A 26 124.21 -12.18 16.82
C LYS A 26 123.12 -11.07 16.72
N ASN A 27 121.91 -11.38 17.16
CA ASN A 27 121.05 -10.59 18.05
C ASN A 27 119.97 -11.55 18.56
N LYS A 28 120.09 -12.05 19.80
CA LYS A 28 119.06 -12.92 20.36
C LYS A 28 117.88 -12.03 20.75
N HIS A 29 116.75 -12.21 20.06
CA HIS A 29 115.47 -11.63 20.45
C HIS A 29 114.98 -12.39 21.68
N GLU A 30 114.69 -11.69 22.78
CA GLU A 30 114.10 -12.31 23.97
C GLU A 30 112.58 -12.40 23.78
N ALA A 31 112.00 -13.56 24.09
CA ALA A 31 110.56 -13.79 24.08
C ALA A 31 109.91 -13.16 25.32
N LYS A 32 108.74 -12.54 25.16
CA LYS A 32 107.87 -12.18 26.31
C LYS A 32 107.36 -13.45 26.99
N SER A 33 107.03 -13.39 28.27
CA SER A 33 106.56 -14.56 29.05
C SER A 33 105.11 -14.97 28.76
N GLU A 34 104.33 -14.11 28.10
CA GLU A 34 102.93 -14.39 27.76
C GLU A 34 102.82 -14.98 26.35
N TRP A 35 102.08 -16.08 26.21
CA TRP A 35 101.72 -16.62 24.92
C TRP A 35 100.72 -15.72 24.20
N LYS A 36 100.94 -15.54 22.90
CA LYS A 36 99.92 -15.10 21.95
C LYS A 36 99.42 -16.28 21.15
N TYR A 37 98.17 -16.21 20.72
CA TYR A 37 97.53 -17.29 19.99
C TYR A 37 96.46 -16.76 19.03
N ASN A 38 96.16 -17.56 18.02
CA ASN A 38 94.99 -17.43 17.15
C ASN A 38 94.37 -18.83 16.95
N ASP A 39 93.45 -18.99 16.00
CA ASP A 39 92.76 -20.26 15.77
C ASP A 39 93.66 -21.42 15.31
N THR A 40 94.85 -21.14 14.76
CA THR A 40 95.71 -22.14 14.13
C THR A 40 97.01 -22.40 14.89
N GLN A 41 97.55 -21.41 15.61
CA GLN A 41 98.87 -21.49 16.24
C GLN A 41 99.04 -20.58 17.46
N HIS A 42 100.09 -20.83 18.22
CA HIS A 42 100.56 -19.97 19.31
C HIS A 42 102.04 -19.62 19.16
N TRP A 43 102.43 -18.46 19.68
CA TRP A 43 103.80 -17.93 19.61
C TRP A 43 104.07 -16.98 20.78
N HIS A 44 105.35 -16.74 21.07
CA HIS A 44 105.77 -15.61 21.88
C HIS A 44 106.09 -14.40 20.99
N GLU A 45 105.65 -13.22 21.41
CA GLU A 45 106.12 -11.98 20.78
C GLU A 45 107.53 -11.65 21.26
N CYS A 46 108.31 -11.03 20.36
CA CYS A 46 109.57 -10.42 20.74
C CYS A 46 109.38 -9.32 21.80
N ALA A 47 110.19 -9.34 22.86
CA ALA A 47 110.21 -8.32 23.91
C ALA A 47 110.87 -7.00 23.47
N THR A 48 111.58 -7.00 22.33
CA THR A 48 112.25 -5.81 21.78
C THR A 48 111.24 -4.84 21.18
N LYS A 49 111.26 -3.59 21.65
CA LYS A 49 110.33 -2.54 21.21
C LYS A 49 110.48 -2.25 19.71
N GLY A 50 109.39 -2.40 18.95
CA GLY A 50 109.34 -2.11 17.51
C GLY A 50 109.57 -3.31 16.59
N HIS A 51 109.71 -4.51 17.15
CA HIS A 51 109.76 -5.78 16.42
C HIS A 51 108.44 -6.54 16.54
N ASP A 52 108.02 -7.19 15.45
CA ASP A 52 106.82 -8.03 15.34
C ASP A 52 107.16 -9.51 15.10
N ASP A 53 108.42 -9.88 15.28
CA ASP A 53 108.91 -11.24 15.14
C ASP A 53 108.17 -12.21 16.09
N LYS A 54 107.71 -13.33 15.52
CA LYS A 54 107.12 -14.44 16.26
C LYS A 54 108.19 -15.46 16.60
N LEU A 55 108.32 -15.75 17.89
CA LEU A 55 109.28 -16.71 18.42
C LEU A 55 108.53 -17.93 18.95
N ASP A 56 109.16 -19.10 18.85
CA ASP A 56 108.58 -20.38 19.30
C ASP A 56 107.19 -20.67 18.71
N GLU A 57 106.96 -20.25 17.45
CA GLU A 57 105.68 -20.44 16.76
C GLU A 57 105.43 -21.92 16.48
N ALA A 58 104.29 -22.43 16.97
CA ALA A 58 103.89 -23.82 16.82
C ALA A 58 102.36 -23.95 16.68
N GLU A 59 101.93 -25.01 16.00
CA GLU A 59 100.52 -25.40 15.95
C GLU A 59 100.02 -25.83 17.35
N HIS A 60 98.73 -25.66 17.60
CA HIS A 60 98.14 -26.03 18.89
C HIS A 60 98.18 -27.53 19.11
N VAL A 61 98.78 -27.94 20.23
CA VAL A 61 98.63 -29.30 20.76
C VAL A 61 97.45 -29.30 21.73
N TRP A 62 96.33 -29.80 21.24
CA TRP A 62 95.07 -29.84 21.97
C TRP A 62 95.02 -30.99 22.98
N ASP A 63 94.41 -30.75 24.13
CA ASP A 63 94.04 -31.80 25.07
C ASP A 63 92.90 -32.69 24.51
N GLU A 64 92.53 -33.74 25.24
CA GLU A 64 91.40 -34.60 24.88
C GLU A 64 90.04 -33.88 24.96
N GLY A 65 90.03 -32.67 25.52
CA GLY A 65 88.87 -31.83 25.79
C GLY A 65 88.01 -32.33 26.95
N VAL A 66 87.40 -31.38 27.67
CA VAL A 66 86.54 -31.64 28.82
C VAL A 66 85.13 -31.19 28.51
N ILE A 67 84.13 -31.97 28.93
CA ILE A 67 82.73 -31.55 28.87
C ILE A 67 82.54 -30.46 29.92
N THR A 68 82.39 -29.22 29.47
CA THR A 68 82.23 -28.05 30.33
C THR A 68 80.76 -27.73 30.59
N THR A 69 79.86 -28.16 29.70
CA THR A 69 78.41 -28.11 29.91
C THR A 69 77.79 -29.42 29.43
N GLN A 70 77.10 -30.13 30.33
CA GLN A 70 76.39 -31.34 29.95
C GLN A 70 75.20 -30.97 29.04
N PRO A 71 74.96 -31.73 27.94
CA PRO A 71 73.75 -31.54 27.16
C PRO A 71 72.53 -31.86 28.03
N THR A 72 71.45 -31.10 27.83
CA THR A 72 70.14 -31.44 28.37
C THR A 72 69.21 -31.84 27.22
N GLU A 73 67.99 -32.24 27.53
CA GLU A 73 66.97 -32.51 26.51
C GLU A 73 66.54 -31.25 25.75
N THR A 74 66.80 -30.06 26.30
CA THR A 74 66.36 -28.77 25.72
C THR A 74 67.50 -27.87 25.28
N THR A 75 68.71 -28.06 25.81
CA THR A 75 69.92 -27.26 25.51
C THR A 75 71.07 -28.15 25.05
N GLU A 76 71.81 -27.70 24.04
CA GLU A 76 73.04 -28.39 23.60
C GLU A 76 74.09 -28.34 24.72
N GLY A 77 74.92 -29.39 24.78
CA GLY A 77 76.08 -29.44 25.66
C GLY A 77 77.28 -28.80 24.98
N VAL A 78 78.35 -28.57 25.73
CA VAL A 78 79.58 -27.95 25.22
C VAL A 78 80.79 -28.75 25.70
N LYS A 79 81.63 -29.16 24.75
CA LYS A 79 82.97 -29.69 25.01
C LYS A 79 83.98 -28.58 24.76
N THR A 80 84.79 -28.25 25.76
CA THR A 80 85.89 -27.29 25.61
C THR A 80 87.20 -28.04 25.47
N ILE A 81 87.95 -27.72 24.42
CA ILE A 81 89.26 -28.28 24.13
C ILE A 81 90.29 -27.17 24.32
N SER A 82 91.33 -27.43 25.10
CA SER A 82 92.36 -26.43 25.45
C SER A 82 93.71 -26.80 24.86
N CYS A 83 94.45 -25.82 24.37
CA CYS A 83 95.84 -26.02 23.99
C CYS A 83 96.68 -26.19 25.27
N THR A 84 97.37 -27.32 25.37
CA THR A 84 98.18 -27.71 26.54
C THR A 84 99.39 -26.81 26.79
N VAL A 85 99.77 -25.99 25.80
CA VAL A 85 100.96 -25.12 25.85
C VAL A 85 100.60 -23.68 26.18
N CYS A 86 99.65 -23.09 25.44
CA CYS A 86 99.31 -21.67 25.57
C CYS A 86 97.99 -21.39 26.31
N GLY A 87 97.18 -22.40 26.57
CA GLY A 87 95.88 -22.26 27.23
C GLY A 87 94.74 -21.74 26.35
N TYR A 88 94.95 -21.55 25.04
CA TYR A 88 93.86 -21.18 24.13
C TYR A 88 92.76 -22.25 24.12
N GLN A 89 91.49 -21.84 24.11
CA GLN A 89 90.35 -22.76 24.20
C GLN A 89 89.42 -22.59 23.00
N LYS A 90 88.92 -23.71 22.48
CA LYS A 90 87.82 -23.76 21.52
C LYS A 90 86.72 -24.68 22.04
N THR A 91 85.51 -24.47 21.54
CA THR A 91 84.33 -25.24 21.97
C THR A 91 83.68 -25.97 20.81
N GLU A 92 83.26 -27.21 21.04
CA GLU A 92 82.48 -28.02 20.11
C GLU A 92 81.10 -28.33 20.73
N PRO A 93 80.00 -28.18 19.97
CA PRO A 93 78.67 -28.47 20.47
C PRO A 93 78.46 -29.99 20.62
N ILE A 94 77.80 -30.38 21.71
CA ILE A 94 77.31 -31.74 21.94
C ILE A 94 75.81 -31.71 21.70
N ALA A 95 75.32 -32.59 20.84
CA ALA A 95 73.89 -32.71 20.54
C ALA A 95 73.05 -32.86 21.82
N LYS A 96 71.85 -32.28 21.80
CA LYS A 96 70.87 -32.43 22.89
C LYS A 96 70.60 -33.91 23.17
N LEU A 97 70.28 -34.22 24.42
CA LEU A 97 69.91 -35.58 24.79
C LEU A 97 68.61 -35.97 24.07
N ALA A 98 68.62 -37.15 23.46
CA ALA A 98 67.43 -37.74 22.89
C ALA A 98 66.48 -38.14 24.02
N HIS A 99 65.22 -37.76 23.89
CA HIS A 99 64.14 -38.21 24.77
C HIS A 99 62.97 -38.71 23.93
N THR A 100 62.09 -39.49 24.54
CA THR A 100 60.86 -39.96 23.93
C THR A 100 59.69 -39.07 24.37
N HIS A 101 58.86 -38.64 23.42
CA HIS A 101 57.65 -37.88 23.75
C HIS A 101 56.59 -38.81 24.34
N THR A 102 55.97 -38.39 25.43
CA THR A 102 54.71 -38.96 25.92
C THR A 102 53.57 -38.01 25.56
N PHE A 103 52.41 -38.58 25.26
CA PHE A 103 51.25 -37.86 24.75
C PHE A 103 50.07 -38.07 25.70
N ALA A 104 49.26 -37.02 25.90
CA ALA A 104 48.04 -37.13 26.68
C ALA A 104 47.06 -38.09 26.01
N GLU A 105 46.32 -38.87 26.82
CA GLU A 105 45.25 -39.74 26.32
C GLU A 105 44.01 -38.96 25.89
N ALA A 106 43.81 -37.75 26.41
CA ALA A 106 42.71 -36.88 26.04
C ALA A 106 42.98 -36.19 24.70
N TRP A 107 41.98 -36.17 23.83
CA TRP A 107 42.04 -35.42 22.57
C TRP A 107 42.09 -33.91 22.80
N THR A 108 43.00 -33.25 22.09
CA THR A 108 43.04 -31.79 21.94
C THR A 108 42.51 -31.44 20.55
N ASN A 109 41.82 -30.31 20.40
CA ASN A 109 41.24 -29.91 19.12
C ASN A 109 41.24 -28.40 18.89
N ASP A 110 41.20 -28.03 17.61
CA ASP A 110 40.92 -26.68 17.12
C ASP A 110 39.74 -26.70 16.12
N GLU A 111 39.52 -25.62 15.38
CA GLU A 111 38.42 -25.51 14.41
C GLU A 111 38.54 -26.51 13.24
N THR A 112 39.76 -26.91 12.89
CA THR A 112 40.06 -27.69 11.69
C THR A 112 40.45 -29.13 11.97
N LYS A 113 41.09 -29.39 13.13
CA LYS A 113 41.74 -30.67 13.44
C LYS A 113 41.64 -31.08 14.90
N HIS A 114 41.96 -32.34 15.16
CA HIS A 114 42.22 -32.89 16.49
C HIS A 114 43.54 -33.67 16.53
N TRP A 115 44.16 -33.75 17.71
CA TRP A 115 45.44 -34.44 17.94
C TRP A 115 45.60 -34.82 19.42
N HIS A 116 46.50 -35.75 19.72
CA HIS A 116 47.02 -35.95 21.07
C HIS A 116 48.20 -34.99 21.32
N ALA A 117 48.09 -34.14 22.34
CA ALA A 117 49.13 -33.19 22.70
C ALA A 117 50.26 -33.87 23.48
N SER A 118 51.50 -33.49 23.21
CA SER A 118 52.64 -33.91 24.04
C SER A 118 52.53 -33.37 25.47
N THR A 119 52.94 -34.17 26.45
CA THR A 119 52.98 -33.77 27.87
C THR A 119 54.21 -32.93 28.23
N CYS A 120 55.23 -32.93 27.36
CA CYS A 120 56.43 -32.10 27.51
C CYS A 120 56.19 -30.68 26.98
N GLY A 121 56.96 -29.70 27.48
CA GLY A 121 56.75 -28.26 27.26
C GLY A 121 56.95 -27.72 25.84
N HIS A 122 57.04 -28.58 24.82
CA HIS A 122 57.14 -28.20 23.42
C HIS A 122 55.97 -28.83 22.66
N ASN A 123 55.18 -28.02 21.94
CA ASN A 123 53.87 -28.39 21.35
C ASN A 123 53.97 -29.38 20.18
N VAL A 124 54.32 -30.63 20.46
CA VAL A 124 54.33 -31.71 19.46
C VAL A 124 52.94 -32.34 19.39
N LYS A 125 52.46 -32.57 18.16
CA LYS A 125 51.16 -33.19 17.89
C LYS A 125 51.35 -34.63 17.42
N LYS A 126 50.50 -35.54 17.90
CA LYS A 126 50.41 -36.93 17.43
C LYS A 126 48.99 -37.23 16.97
N ASP A 127 48.85 -38.12 15.98
CA ASP A 127 47.55 -38.56 15.45
C ASP A 127 46.72 -37.35 14.95
N GLU A 128 47.40 -36.35 14.40
CA GLU A 128 46.75 -35.14 13.88
C GLU A 128 45.91 -35.47 12.65
N ALA A 129 44.61 -35.21 12.74
CA ALA A 129 43.66 -35.47 11.67
C ALA A 129 42.57 -34.37 11.62
N GLU A 130 41.94 -34.24 10.45
CA GLU A 130 40.75 -33.42 10.29
C GLU A 130 39.55 -34.04 11.02
N HIS A 131 38.57 -33.22 11.39
CA HIS A 131 37.38 -33.70 12.07
C HIS A 131 36.54 -34.61 11.17
N VAL A 132 36.19 -35.78 11.71
CA VAL A 132 35.18 -36.68 11.12
C VAL A 132 33.87 -36.47 11.87
N TRP A 133 32.96 -35.73 11.25
CA TRP A 133 31.65 -35.38 11.82
C TRP A 133 30.65 -36.51 11.64
N ASP A 134 29.74 -36.67 12.60
CA ASP A 134 28.56 -37.53 12.48
C ASP A 134 27.53 -36.97 11.47
N GLU A 135 26.38 -37.64 11.33
CA GLU A 135 25.28 -37.16 10.47
C GLU A 135 24.59 -35.89 10.99
N GLY A 136 24.92 -35.50 12.23
CA GLY A 136 24.32 -34.40 12.99
C GLY A 136 22.88 -34.66 13.42
N VAL A 137 22.50 -34.10 14.57
CA VAL A 137 21.16 -34.20 15.14
C VAL A 137 20.52 -32.81 15.27
N ILE A 138 19.20 -32.73 15.07
CA ILE A 138 18.47 -31.48 15.32
C ILE A 138 18.36 -31.30 16.83
N THR A 139 19.05 -30.29 17.37
CA THR A 139 19.07 -29.97 18.80
C THR A 139 18.06 -28.89 19.16
N THR A 140 17.64 -28.08 18.19
CA THR A 140 16.55 -27.12 18.34
C THR A 140 15.73 -27.11 17.05
N PRO A 141 14.45 -27.52 17.08
CA PRO A 141 13.58 -27.43 15.92
C PRO A 141 13.41 -25.98 15.46
N ALA A 142 13.31 -25.76 14.16
CA ALA A 142 12.94 -24.46 13.62
C ALA A 142 11.47 -24.15 13.93
N THR A 143 11.16 -22.86 14.04
CA THR A 143 9.80 -22.32 14.06
C THR A 143 9.63 -21.37 12.87
N THR A 144 8.45 -20.78 12.71
CA THR A 144 8.16 -19.77 11.68
C THR A 144 8.92 -18.45 11.89
N THR A 145 9.39 -18.18 13.11
CA THR A 145 10.10 -16.93 13.48
C THR A 145 11.54 -17.14 13.92
N THR A 146 11.89 -18.35 14.40
CA THR A 146 13.20 -18.66 14.96
C THR A 146 13.86 -19.81 14.20
N PRO A 147 15.08 -19.63 13.64
CA PRO A 147 15.84 -20.69 13.01
C PRO A 147 16.07 -21.88 13.95
N GLY A 148 16.09 -23.09 13.40
CA GLY A 148 16.50 -24.29 14.14
C GLY A 148 18.02 -24.42 14.21
N VAL A 149 18.49 -25.41 14.95
CA VAL A 149 19.92 -25.73 15.08
C VAL A 149 20.13 -27.22 14.86
N LYS A 150 21.06 -27.55 13.95
CA LYS A 150 21.61 -28.89 13.79
C LYS A 150 23.03 -28.93 14.37
N THR A 151 23.29 -29.88 15.26
CA THR A 151 24.60 -30.05 15.91
C THR A 151 25.26 -31.32 15.37
N TYR A 152 26.49 -31.18 14.89
CA TYR A 152 27.38 -32.26 14.49
C TYR A 152 28.41 -32.50 15.59
N THR A 153 28.70 -33.76 15.86
CA THR A 153 29.71 -34.17 16.85
C THR A 153 30.86 -34.86 16.14
N CYS A 154 32.10 -34.46 16.43
CA CYS A 154 33.25 -35.18 15.92
C CYS A 154 33.29 -36.57 16.58
N THR A 155 33.24 -37.62 15.77
CA THR A 155 33.21 -39.04 16.21
C THR A 155 34.48 -39.50 16.92
N VAL A 156 35.53 -38.67 16.93
CA VAL A 156 36.84 -38.99 17.52
C VAL A 156 37.10 -38.20 18.81
N CYS A 157 36.84 -36.89 18.81
CA CYS A 157 37.21 -35.99 19.90
C CYS A 157 36.02 -35.28 20.59
N ASP A 158 34.79 -35.64 20.24
CA ASP A 158 33.53 -35.11 20.79
C ASP A 158 33.32 -33.59 20.67
N LYS A 159 34.17 -32.91 19.90
CA LYS A 159 34.00 -31.48 19.61
C LYS A 159 32.65 -31.26 18.90
N PRO A 160 31.84 -30.27 19.31
CA PRO A 160 30.62 -29.91 18.59
C PRO A 160 30.89 -28.86 17.49
N LYS A 161 30.11 -28.95 16.41
CA LYS A 161 29.95 -27.92 15.38
C LYS A 161 28.45 -27.72 15.12
N THR A 162 28.00 -26.48 14.97
CA THR A 162 26.56 -26.18 14.75
C THR A 162 26.32 -25.52 13.41
N GLU A 163 25.21 -25.85 12.76
CA GLU A 163 24.72 -25.18 11.55
C GLU A 163 23.24 -24.77 11.74
N PRO A 164 22.82 -23.58 11.27
CA PRO A 164 21.45 -23.13 11.38
C PRO A 164 20.52 -23.85 10.39
N ILE A 165 19.28 -24.11 10.80
CA ILE A 165 18.18 -24.59 9.97
C ILE A 165 17.26 -23.41 9.68
N ALA A 166 16.87 -23.21 8.43
CA ALA A 166 15.94 -22.14 8.05
C ALA A 166 14.63 -22.21 8.86
N VAL A 167 14.00 -21.04 9.04
CA VAL A 167 12.65 -20.94 9.63
C VAL A 167 11.64 -21.71 8.77
N LEU A 168 10.55 -22.14 9.40
CA LEU A 168 9.43 -22.78 8.70
C LEU A 168 8.60 -21.74 7.95
N ASP A 169 7.97 -22.16 6.86
CA ASP A 169 7.00 -21.32 6.17
C ASP A 169 5.74 -21.11 7.02
N LYS A 170 5.17 -19.91 6.97
CA LYS A 170 3.86 -19.63 7.59
C LYS A 170 2.77 -20.41 6.88
N THR A 171 1.79 -20.87 7.65
CA THR A 171 0.58 -21.48 7.09
C THR A 171 -0.30 -20.40 6.46
N ALA A 172 -0.96 -20.70 5.33
CA ALA A 172 -1.86 -19.74 4.72
C ALA A 172 -3.08 -19.48 5.62
N GLY A 173 -3.34 -18.23 5.98
CA GLY A 173 -4.59 -17.84 6.65
C GLY A 173 -5.78 -17.97 5.70
N THR A 174 -6.96 -18.32 6.22
CA THR A 174 -8.20 -18.32 5.43
C THR A 174 -9.32 -17.55 6.12
N VAL A 175 -10.10 -16.83 5.32
CA VAL A 175 -11.33 -16.14 5.74
C VAL A 175 -12.34 -16.16 4.61
N SER A 176 -13.61 -16.39 4.94
CA SER A 176 -14.71 -16.34 3.97
C SER A 176 -15.94 -15.66 4.56
N ILE A 177 -16.60 -14.82 3.75
CA ILE A 177 -17.90 -14.25 4.10
C ILE A 177 -18.98 -15.27 3.77
N ASN A 178 -19.93 -15.48 4.68
CA ASN A 178 -21.01 -16.44 4.50
C ASN A 178 -21.81 -16.13 3.23
N ALA A 179 -22.04 -17.13 2.38
CA ALA A 179 -22.76 -16.97 1.12
C ALA A 179 -24.20 -16.43 1.30
N SER A 180 -24.78 -16.61 2.48
CA SER A 180 -26.12 -16.12 2.83
C SER A 180 -26.13 -14.63 3.19
N TYR A 181 -24.97 -13.99 3.33
CA TYR A 181 -24.88 -12.56 3.58
C TYR A 181 -25.28 -11.78 2.33
N ALA A 182 -26.49 -11.19 2.38
CA ALA A 182 -27.10 -10.40 1.32
C ALA A 182 -27.33 -8.96 1.81
N PRO A 183 -26.29 -8.10 1.76
CA PRO A 183 -26.36 -6.72 2.25
C PRO A 183 -27.06 -5.74 1.32
N ASP A 184 -27.39 -6.13 0.09
CA ASP A 184 -28.14 -5.29 -0.85
C ASP A 184 -29.50 -4.91 -0.25
N LYS A 185 -29.82 -3.62 -0.31
CA LYS A 185 -31.06 -3.08 0.27
C LYS A 185 -31.47 -1.78 -0.42
N THR A 186 -32.72 -1.37 -0.22
CA THR A 186 -33.15 0.00 -0.54
C THR A 186 -32.83 0.91 0.64
N TYR A 187 -32.52 2.17 0.34
CA TYR A 187 -32.26 3.19 1.35
C TYR A 187 -33.39 3.31 2.37
N ASP A 188 -33.04 3.21 3.64
CA ASP A 188 -33.96 3.23 4.79
C ASP A 188 -33.34 3.97 6.01
N LYS A 189 -32.20 4.64 5.81
CA LYS A 189 -31.42 5.34 6.86
C LYS A 189 -30.84 4.42 7.95
N THR A 190 -30.87 3.10 7.78
CA THR A 190 -30.24 2.15 8.72
C THR A 190 -28.89 1.66 8.20
N PRO A 191 -27.86 1.55 9.07
CA PRO A 191 -26.56 1.03 8.66
C PRO A 191 -26.65 -0.42 8.19
N VAL A 192 -25.81 -0.78 7.21
CA VAL A 192 -25.66 -2.17 6.78
C VAL A 192 -25.11 -3.01 7.92
N ALA A 193 -25.73 -4.18 8.14
CA ALA A 193 -25.30 -5.13 9.17
C ALA A 193 -23.90 -5.68 8.84
N ALA A 194 -23.09 -5.96 9.87
CA ALA A 194 -21.79 -6.58 9.68
C ALA A 194 -21.90 -7.97 8.99
N PRO A 195 -20.93 -8.36 8.14
CA PRO A 195 -20.93 -9.68 7.51
C PRO A 195 -20.81 -10.79 8.55
N VAL A 196 -21.57 -11.87 8.32
CA VAL A 196 -21.37 -13.14 9.02
C VAL A 196 -20.26 -13.91 8.30
N LEU A 197 -19.26 -14.40 9.03
CA LEU A 197 -18.18 -15.21 8.47
C LEU A 197 -18.61 -16.68 8.36
N ALA A 198 -18.21 -17.36 7.28
CA ALA A 198 -18.43 -18.80 7.12
C ALA A 198 -17.27 -19.60 7.70
N ASP A 199 -16.03 -19.25 7.34
CA ASP A 199 -14.82 -19.88 7.83
C ASP A 199 -13.80 -18.81 8.24
N CYS A 200 -13.03 -19.11 9.30
CA CYS A 200 -11.93 -18.31 9.79
C CYS A 200 -10.92 -19.22 10.49
N THR A 201 -9.69 -19.33 9.97
CA THR A 201 -8.70 -20.32 10.46
C THR A 201 -7.53 -19.73 11.25
N THR A 202 -7.47 -18.42 11.45
CA THR A 202 -6.41 -17.83 12.28
C THR A 202 -6.82 -17.81 13.75
N ASN A 203 -6.49 -18.90 14.44
CA ASN A 203 -6.73 -19.11 15.86
C ASN A 203 -8.21 -19.04 16.28
N ASN A 204 -8.57 -19.97 17.14
CA ASN A 204 -9.86 -20.11 17.81
C ASN A 204 -10.27 -18.90 18.70
N ALA A 205 -9.72 -17.71 18.48
CA ALA A 205 -10.09 -16.47 19.14
C ALA A 205 -11.06 -15.71 18.22
N ALA A 206 -12.36 -15.94 18.42
CA ALA A 206 -13.39 -15.02 17.97
C ALA A 206 -12.99 -13.57 18.38
N GLY A 207 -12.49 -12.76 17.43
CA GLY A 207 -12.13 -11.37 17.70
C GLY A 207 -10.93 -10.77 16.94
N ALA A 208 -10.08 -11.55 16.26
CA ALA A 208 -8.89 -11.01 15.58
C ALA A 208 -9.10 -10.67 14.08
N PHE A 209 -10.27 -10.13 13.72
CA PHE A 209 -10.52 -9.63 12.37
C PHE A 209 -10.98 -8.17 12.41
N SER A 210 -10.71 -7.48 11.31
CA SER A 210 -11.18 -6.10 11.07
C SER A 210 -12.21 -6.10 9.96
N ILE A 211 -13.23 -5.25 10.11
CA ILE A 211 -14.21 -4.97 9.07
C ILE A 211 -13.98 -3.54 8.60
N ALA A 212 -13.80 -3.37 7.30
CA ALA A 212 -13.63 -2.08 6.65
C ALA A 212 -14.65 -1.94 5.51
N TRP A 213 -15.27 -0.76 5.40
CA TRP A 213 -16.25 -0.45 4.37
C TRP A 213 -15.67 0.57 3.39
N TYR A 214 -15.94 0.41 2.10
CA TYR A 214 -15.45 1.32 1.06
C TYR A 214 -16.59 1.71 0.16
N GLN A 215 -16.69 3.00 -0.17
CA GLN A 215 -17.63 3.51 -1.17
C GLN A 215 -16.96 3.53 -2.54
N LYS A 216 -17.73 3.18 -3.57
CA LYS A 216 -17.35 3.34 -4.97
C LYS A 216 -17.84 4.69 -5.47
N VAL A 217 -16.93 5.50 -6.00
CA VAL A 217 -17.23 6.81 -6.62
C VAL A 217 -16.61 6.80 -8.01
N ASP A 218 -17.40 7.15 -9.03
CA ASP A 218 -16.98 7.14 -10.45
C ASP A 218 -16.31 5.82 -10.89
N GLY A 219 -16.81 4.70 -10.40
CA GLY A 219 -16.32 3.36 -10.73
C GLY A 219 -15.11 2.88 -9.93
N VAL A 220 -14.58 3.69 -9.00
CA VAL A 220 -13.35 3.39 -8.24
C VAL A 220 -13.63 3.37 -6.73
N TYR A 221 -13.07 2.40 -6.01
CA TYR A 221 -13.11 2.39 -4.54
C TYR A 221 -12.02 3.30 -3.96
N GLY A 222 -12.38 4.05 -2.92
CA GLY A 222 -11.39 4.79 -2.13
C GLY A 222 -10.35 3.88 -1.47
N SER A 223 -9.17 4.43 -1.15
CA SER A 223 -8.12 3.75 -0.39
C SER A 223 -8.32 3.84 1.13
N THR A 224 -9.15 4.78 1.58
CA THR A 224 -9.48 4.99 2.99
C THR A 224 -10.86 4.41 3.29
N PRO A 225 -11.00 3.56 4.33
CA PRO A 225 -12.29 3.00 4.70
C PRO A 225 -13.20 4.08 5.31
N LEU A 226 -14.51 3.86 5.18
CA LEU A 226 -15.53 4.67 5.86
C LEU A 226 -15.39 4.49 7.37
N ALA A 227 -15.68 5.57 8.11
CA ALA A 227 -15.61 5.58 9.58
C ALA A 227 -16.66 4.67 10.24
N ALA A 228 -17.73 4.34 9.52
CA ALA A 228 -18.82 3.49 10.00
C ALA A 228 -19.42 2.69 8.84
N ALA A 229 -20.28 1.73 9.16
CA ALA A 229 -21.06 1.00 8.17
C ALA A 229 -21.89 1.98 7.32
N PRO A 230 -21.99 1.75 6.00
CA PRO A 230 -22.66 2.68 5.11
C PRO A 230 -24.16 2.72 5.38
N VAL A 231 -24.73 3.93 5.23
CA VAL A 231 -26.15 4.24 5.41
C VAL A 231 -26.75 4.79 4.12
N ASN A 232 -26.03 5.67 3.45
CA ASN A 232 -26.48 6.39 2.25
C ASN A 232 -26.53 5.50 1.02
N ALA A 233 -27.40 5.83 0.07
CA ALA A 233 -27.47 5.16 -1.21
C ALA A 233 -26.12 5.23 -1.95
N GLY A 234 -25.78 4.15 -2.67
CA GLY A 234 -24.53 4.04 -3.40
C GLY A 234 -24.04 2.60 -3.52
N ASP A 235 -22.90 2.45 -4.18
CA ASP A 235 -22.22 1.17 -4.35
C ASP A 235 -21.05 1.07 -3.37
N TYR A 236 -20.91 -0.09 -2.74
CA TYR A 236 -19.97 -0.31 -1.67
C TYR A 236 -19.31 -1.68 -1.77
N LYS A 237 -18.20 -1.84 -1.05
CA LYS A 237 -17.73 -3.16 -0.64
C LYS A 237 -17.44 -3.20 0.85
N VAL A 238 -17.62 -4.37 1.43
CA VAL A 238 -17.06 -4.73 2.74
C VAL A 238 -15.81 -5.57 2.55
N VAL A 239 -14.77 -5.28 3.32
CA VAL A 239 -13.54 -6.07 3.40
C VAL A 239 -13.40 -6.57 4.83
N VAL A 240 -13.31 -7.89 4.97
CA VAL A 240 -12.92 -8.55 6.21
C VAL A 240 -11.45 -8.90 6.08
N LYS A 241 -10.64 -8.42 7.02
CA LYS A 241 -9.19 -8.66 7.03
C LYS A 241 -8.77 -9.29 8.34
N ILE A 242 -8.00 -10.35 8.21
CA ILE A 242 -7.28 -11.01 9.29
C ILE A 242 -5.80 -10.62 9.15
N ALA A 243 -5.22 -10.11 10.23
CA ALA A 243 -3.82 -9.70 10.23
C ALA A 243 -2.88 -10.93 10.20
N GLU A 244 -1.72 -10.76 9.57
CA GLU A 244 -0.63 -11.72 9.67
C GLU A 244 -0.21 -11.96 11.12
N THR A 245 0.12 -13.20 11.44
CA THR A 245 0.69 -13.60 12.74
C THR A 245 2.04 -14.28 12.52
N ASP A 246 2.69 -14.72 13.60
CA ASP A 246 3.93 -15.50 13.50
C ASP A 246 3.72 -16.80 12.71
N ASP A 247 2.55 -17.44 12.87
CA ASP A 247 2.28 -18.76 12.29
C ASP A 247 1.46 -18.73 11.00
N TYR A 248 0.71 -17.65 10.76
CA TYR A 248 -0.22 -17.54 9.64
C TYR A 248 0.01 -16.28 8.80
N THR A 249 -0.07 -16.42 7.47
CA THR A 249 -0.13 -15.27 6.55
C THR A 249 -1.43 -14.49 6.70
N GLU A 250 -1.43 -13.22 6.29
CA GLU A 250 -2.64 -12.41 6.15
C GLU A 250 -3.70 -13.09 5.26
N ALA A 251 -4.98 -12.86 5.58
CA ALA A 251 -6.11 -13.32 4.78
C ALA A 251 -7.18 -12.23 4.67
N THR A 252 -7.80 -12.13 3.49
CA THR A 252 -8.85 -11.15 3.21
C THR A 252 -10.03 -11.78 2.46
N ALA A 253 -11.23 -11.29 2.75
CA ALA A 253 -12.44 -11.60 2.01
C ALA A 253 -13.21 -10.31 1.76
N GLU A 254 -13.81 -10.19 0.58
CA GLU A 254 -14.57 -9.00 0.21
C GLU A 254 -15.92 -9.35 -0.43
N LYS A 255 -16.89 -8.44 -0.27
CA LYS A 255 -18.21 -8.54 -0.88
C LYS A 255 -18.67 -7.16 -1.31
N GLU A 256 -18.95 -7.01 -2.60
CA GLU A 256 -19.61 -5.82 -3.16
C GLU A 256 -21.13 -5.89 -2.96
N PHE A 257 -21.75 -4.71 -2.82
CA PHE A 257 -23.20 -4.56 -2.68
C PHE A 257 -23.65 -3.13 -2.97
N THR A 258 -24.96 -2.96 -3.15
CA THR A 258 -25.59 -1.67 -3.44
C THR A 258 -26.67 -1.34 -2.42
N ILE A 259 -26.64 -0.10 -1.91
CA ILE A 259 -27.78 0.53 -1.25
C ILE A 259 -28.53 1.31 -2.33
N ALA A 260 -29.60 0.74 -2.86
CA ALA A 260 -30.38 1.36 -3.92
C ALA A 260 -31.11 2.61 -3.42
N LYS A 261 -31.16 3.66 -4.25
CA LYS A 261 -31.95 4.87 -3.94
C LYS A 261 -33.42 4.50 -3.75
N LYS A 262 -34.08 5.17 -2.82
CA LYS A 262 -35.50 4.93 -2.54
C LYS A 262 -36.37 5.70 -3.56
N GLN A 263 -37.29 5.00 -4.21
CA GLN A 263 -38.25 5.61 -5.13
C GLN A 263 -39.30 6.40 -4.35
N LEU A 264 -39.45 7.69 -4.67
CA LEU A 264 -40.49 8.55 -4.13
C LEU A 264 -41.74 8.53 -5.00
N THR A 265 -42.88 8.87 -4.42
CA THR A 265 -44.16 9.04 -5.14
C THR A 265 -44.87 10.30 -4.71
N VAL A 266 -45.73 10.84 -5.56
CA VAL A 266 -46.59 11.99 -5.24
C VAL A 266 -48.04 11.59 -5.45
N THR A 267 -48.90 11.94 -4.50
CA THR A 267 -50.35 11.70 -4.58
C THR A 267 -51.11 13.02 -4.50
N GLY A 268 -52.20 13.14 -5.25
CA GLY A 268 -53.05 14.34 -5.22
C GLY A 268 -52.52 15.53 -6.02
N THR A 269 -51.61 15.33 -6.96
CA THR A 269 -51.27 16.36 -7.94
C THR A 269 -52.49 16.71 -8.77
N THR A 270 -52.71 18.00 -8.98
CA THR A 270 -53.81 18.52 -9.79
C THR A 270 -53.31 19.54 -10.79
N VAL A 271 -54.03 19.66 -11.90
CA VAL A 271 -53.82 20.72 -12.89
C VAL A 271 -55.08 21.54 -12.96
N ALA A 272 -54.95 22.86 -12.86
CA ALA A 272 -56.07 23.77 -13.01
C ALA A 272 -56.29 24.12 -14.48
N ASP A 273 -57.55 24.29 -14.87
CA ASP A 273 -57.92 24.89 -16.14
C ASP A 273 -57.29 26.28 -16.28
N LYS A 274 -57.01 26.68 -17.52
CA LYS A 274 -56.51 28.01 -17.84
C LYS A 274 -57.31 28.64 -18.96
N ASN A 275 -57.31 29.96 -18.99
CA ASN A 275 -57.75 30.65 -20.20
C ASN A 275 -56.64 30.63 -21.26
N TYR A 276 -57.03 30.68 -22.52
CA TYR A 276 -56.13 30.69 -23.68
C TYR A 276 -55.18 31.89 -23.66
N ASP A 277 -53.89 31.63 -23.55
CA ASP A 277 -52.82 32.63 -23.55
C ASP A 277 -51.77 32.37 -24.66
N GLY A 278 -52.02 31.40 -25.54
CA GLY A 278 -51.11 30.96 -26.59
C GLY A 278 -49.91 30.12 -26.12
N ASN A 279 -49.80 29.79 -24.83
CA ASN A 279 -48.70 29.01 -24.26
C ASN A 279 -49.17 27.65 -23.73
N THR A 280 -48.28 26.66 -23.79
CA THR A 280 -48.54 25.30 -23.26
C THR A 280 -48.27 25.15 -21.75
N THR A 281 -47.85 26.20 -21.05
CA THR A 281 -47.57 26.11 -19.60
C THR A 281 -48.85 25.81 -18.82
N ALA A 282 -48.79 24.79 -17.96
CA ALA A 282 -49.88 24.39 -17.09
C ALA A 282 -49.69 24.85 -15.64
N ASN A 283 -50.81 25.15 -14.97
CA ASN A 283 -50.84 25.53 -13.56
C ASN A 283 -50.95 24.27 -12.69
N VAL A 284 -49.81 23.70 -12.33
CA VAL A 284 -49.75 22.47 -11.52
C VAL A 284 -49.72 22.80 -10.04
N THR A 285 -50.62 22.18 -9.27
CA THR A 285 -50.51 22.14 -7.81
C THR A 285 -49.93 20.80 -7.42
N VAL A 286 -48.71 20.81 -6.88
CA VAL A 286 -48.03 19.60 -6.43
C VAL A 286 -48.80 18.97 -5.27
N GLY A 287 -48.94 17.64 -5.32
CA GLY A 287 -49.58 16.87 -4.27
C GLY A 287 -48.68 16.64 -3.05
N THR A 288 -49.00 15.60 -2.28
CA THR A 288 -48.21 15.16 -1.13
C THR A 288 -47.08 14.25 -1.58
N LEU A 289 -45.86 14.53 -1.16
CA LEU A 289 -44.69 13.66 -1.35
C LEU A 289 -44.72 12.51 -0.34
N ASN A 290 -44.52 11.29 -0.83
CA ASN A 290 -44.52 10.07 -0.02
C ASN A 290 -43.21 9.30 -0.19
N GLY A 291 -42.84 8.55 0.84
CA GLY A 291 -41.68 7.65 0.84
C GLY A 291 -40.42 8.21 1.49
N VAL A 292 -40.39 9.51 1.81
CA VAL A 292 -39.29 10.15 2.55
C VAL A 292 -39.16 9.52 3.94
N VAL A 293 -37.93 9.18 4.35
CA VAL A 293 -37.64 8.70 5.70
C VAL A 293 -37.78 9.85 6.70
N GLU A 294 -38.34 9.57 7.88
CA GLU A 294 -38.65 10.59 8.87
C GLU A 294 -37.42 11.44 9.27
N GLY A 295 -37.65 12.76 9.36
CA GLY A 295 -36.64 13.74 9.76
C GLY A 295 -35.61 14.07 8.68
N GLU A 296 -35.83 13.70 7.42
CA GLU A 296 -34.99 14.09 6.29
C GLU A 296 -35.53 15.29 5.52
N ASP A 297 -34.62 16.05 4.93
CA ASP A 297 -34.91 17.21 4.12
C ASP A 297 -34.99 16.82 2.64
N VAL A 298 -36.20 16.46 2.21
CA VAL A 298 -36.54 16.18 0.82
C VAL A 298 -37.83 16.89 0.46
N THR A 299 -37.78 17.70 -0.58
CA THR A 299 -38.89 18.48 -1.12
C THR A 299 -39.19 18.07 -2.55
N VAL A 300 -40.38 18.39 -3.04
CA VAL A 300 -40.77 18.16 -4.42
C VAL A 300 -41.41 19.43 -5.01
N SER A 301 -41.10 19.70 -6.27
CA SER A 301 -41.81 20.64 -7.11
C SER A 301 -42.32 19.93 -8.35
N ALA A 302 -43.36 20.49 -8.97
CA ALA A 302 -43.95 19.97 -10.18
C ALA A 302 -44.09 21.09 -11.20
N SER A 303 -43.88 20.75 -12.47
CA SER A 303 -44.15 21.61 -13.62
C SER A 303 -44.97 20.82 -14.63
N GLY A 304 -45.81 21.50 -15.41
CA GLY A 304 -46.69 20.83 -16.36
C GLY A 304 -46.73 21.52 -17.70
N THR A 305 -46.89 20.73 -18.76
CA THR A 305 -47.04 21.22 -20.13
C THR A 305 -48.27 20.58 -20.77
N PHE A 306 -49.19 21.40 -21.27
CA PHE A 306 -50.29 20.96 -22.12
C PHE A 306 -49.77 20.43 -23.46
N ALA A 307 -50.35 19.34 -23.95
CA ALA A 307 -50.02 18.74 -25.25
C ALA A 307 -50.36 19.66 -26.44
N SER A 308 -51.23 20.64 -26.24
CA SER A 308 -51.62 21.65 -27.23
C SER A 308 -51.75 23.01 -26.55
N ALA A 309 -51.42 24.09 -27.26
CA ALA A 309 -51.72 25.45 -26.83
C ALA A 309 -53.15 25.89 -27.22
N ALA A 310 -53.82 25.14 -28.10
CA ALA A 310 -55.14 25.50 -28.60
C ALA A 310 -56.23 25.32 -27.53
N VAL A 311 -57.31 26.08 -27.68
CA VAL A 311 -58.54 25.87 -26.91
C VAL A 311 -59.02 24.44 -27.06
N GLY A 312 -59.45 23.84 -25.96
CA GLY A 312 -59.98 22.48 -25.94
C GLY A 312 -60.20 21.97 -24.52
N ASN A 313 -60.99 20.92 -24.42
CA ASN A 313 -61.29 20.23 -23.17
C ASN A 313 -60.41 18.99 -23.02
N ASP A 314 -60.20 18.57 -21.78
CA ASP A 314 -59.45 17.36 -21.41
C ASP A 314 -58.09 17.25 -22.11
N ILE A 315 -57.40 18.39 -22.29
CA ILE A 315 -56.09 18.41 -22.93
C ILE A 315 -55.09 17.75 -21.99
N THR A 316 -54.40 16.72 -22.49
CA THR A 316 -53.34 16.03 -21.75
C THR A 316 -52.28 17.00 -21.27
N VAL A 317 -51.91 16.88 -19.99
CA VAL A 317 -50.82 17.60 -19.36
C VAL A 317 -49.77 16.61 -18.90
N THR A 318 -48.54 16.80 -19.40
CA THR A 318 -47.35 16.05 -18.94
C THR A 318 -46.77 16.76 -17.74
N VAL A 319 -46.73 16.08 -16.59
CA VAL A 319 -46.22 16.64 -15.33
C VAL A 319 -44.85 16.09 -14.99
N THR A 320 -43.84 16.94 -14.96
CA THR A 320 -42.48 16.59 -14.52
C THR A 320 -42.28 16.98 -13.06
N TYR A 321 -41.78 16.04 -12.25
CA TYR A 321 -41.39 16.28 -10.86
C TYR A 321 -39.89 16.51 -10.73
N LEU A 322 -39.53 17.43 -9.85
CA LEU A 322 -38.16 17.66 -9.44
C LEU A 322 -38.08 17.57 -7.92
N ILE A 323 -37.08 16.86 -7.41
CA ILE A 323 -36.82 16.79 -5.97
C ILE A 323 -35.65 17.70 -5.59
N GLY A 324 -35.71 18.26 -4.38
CA GLY A 324 -34.70 19.14 -3.80
C GLY A 324 -34.53 18.89 -2.30
N GLY A 325 -33.56 19.56 -1.67
CA GLY A 325 -33.24 19.39 -0.25
C GLY A 325 -31.86 18.76 -0.03
N ALA A 326 -31.42 18.69 1.22
CA ALA A 326 -30.10 18.20 1.59
C ALA A 326 -29.92 16.69 1.36
N ASP A 327 -30.99 15.89 1.49
CA ASP A 327 -30.91 14.43 1.52
C ASP A 327 -31.24 13.75 0.17
N ILE A 328 -31.42 14.52 -0.91
CA ILE A 328 -31.88 14.01 -2.22
C ILE A 328 -30.99 12.95 -2.87
N ALA A 329 -29.71 12.89 -2.49
CA ALA A 329 -28.78 11.91 -3.04
C ALA A 329 -29.25 10.46 -2.79
N ASN A 330 -30.06 10.24 -1.75
CA ASN A 330 -30.57 8.94 -1.35
C ASN A 330 -31.88 8.51 -2.05
N TYR A 331 -32.43 9.36 -2.93
CA TYR A 331 -33.77 9.19 -3.49
C TYR A 331 -33.82 9.29 -5.00
N LEU A 332 -34.80 8.61 -5.60
CA LEU A 332 -35.23 8.84 -6.98
C LEU A 332 -36.47 9.74 -6.97
N ALA A 333 -36.51 10.69 -7.91
CA ALA A 333 -37.67 11.54 -8.11
C ALA A 333 -38.90 10.69 -8.48
N PRO A 334 -40.12 11.15 -8.15
CA PRO A 334 -41.35 10.54 -8.65
C PRO A 334 -41.34 10.40 -10.17
N GLU A 335 -42.00 9.37 -10.69
CA GLU A 335 -42.11 9.16 -12.14
C GLU A 335 -42.85 10.35 -12.81
N ASN A 336 -42.34 10.79 -13.96
CA ASN A 336 -42.80 11.99 -14.68
C ASN A 336 -44.04 11.76 -15.57
N ASP A 337 -44.59 10.54 -15.59
CA ASP A 337 -45.62 10.16 -16.55
C ASP A 337 -47.02 10.13 -15.92
N VAL A 338 -47.33 11.13 -15.09
CA VAL A 338 -48.72 11.35 -14.64
C VAL A 338 -49.44 12.14 -15.73
N THR A 339 -50.22 11.46 -16.58
CA THR A 339 -51.11 12.12 -17.54
C THR A 339 -52.35 12.60 -16.82
N LEU A 340 -52.37 13.88 -16.51
CA LEU A 340 -53.57 14.60 -16.07
C LEU A 340 -54.22 15.29 -17.26
N THR A 341 -55.46 15.70 -17.11
CA THR A 341 -56.16 16.53 -18.10
C THR A 341 -56.64 17.82 -17.45
N ALA A 342 -56.69 18.88 -18.24
CA ALA A 342 -57.30 20.15 -17.87
C ALA A 342 -57.77 20.87 -19.14
N ASP A 343 -58.63 21.86 -18.98
CA ASP A 343 -59.20 22.61 -20.08
C ASP A 343 -58.38 23.88 -20.39
N ILE A 344 -58.21 24.17 -21.67
CA ILE A 344 -57.83 25.51 -22.14
C ILE A 344 -59.10 26.19 -22.64
N LEU A 345 -59.63 27.09 -21.81
CA LEU A 345 -60.86 27.81 -22.06
C LEU A 345 -60.62 28.99 -23.01
N ASP A 346 -61.48 29.17 -24.00
CA ASP A 346 -61.43 30.32 -24.91
C ASP A 346 -61.77 31.63 -24.18
N TYR A 347 -61.32 32.76 -24.74
CA TYR A 347 -61.87 34.07 -24.43
C TYR A 347 -62.92 34.44 -25.46
N ALA A 348 -64.11 34.83 -25.01
CA ALA A 348 -65.03 35.47 -25.93
C ALA A 348 -64.57 36.90 -26.25
N LYS A 349 -64.65 37.31 -27.51
CA LYS A 349 -64.45 38.70 -27.91
C LYS A 349 -65.78 39.25 -28.38
N PHE A 350 -66.20 40.38 -27.83
CA PHE A 350 -67.41 41.06 -28.25
C PHE A 350 -67.07 42.43 -28.79
N ILE A 351 -67.35 42.63 -30.08
CA ILE A 351 -67.11 43.90 -30.78
C ILE A 351 -68.39 44.73 -30.66
N ILE A 352 -68.40 45.68 -29.73
CA ILE A 352 -69.56 46.53 -29.48
C ILE A 352 -69.62 47.60 -30.57
N SER A 353 -70.72 47.65 -31.29
CA SER A 353 -71.02 48.68 -32.29
C SER A 353 -71.82 49.84 -31.69
N LYS A 354 -72.72 49.55 -30.76
CA LYS A 354 -73.58 50.54 -30.11
C LYS A 354 -73.93 50.12 -28.69
N SER A 355 -74.12 51.09 -27.81
CA SER A 355 -74.66 50.86 -26.48
C SER A 355 -75.79 51.84 -26.16
N GLN A 356 -76.74 51.41 -25.33
CA GLN A 356 -77.83 52.24 -24.83
C GLN A 356 -78.24 51.79 -23.43
N TYR A 357 -78.24 52.71 -22.48
CA TYR A 357 -78.83 52.46 -21.17
C TYR A 357 -80.37 52.47 -21.26
N ILE A 358 -81.00 51.41 -20.75
CA ILE A 358 -82.45 51.27 -20.70
C ILE A 358 -82.87 51.29 -19.24
N SER A 359 -83.55 52.37 -18.84
CA SER A 359 -84.02 52.57 -17.47
C SER A 359 -84.80 51.35 -16.95
N GLY A 360 -84.41 50.83 -15.78
CA GLY A 360 -85.00 49.65 -15.15
C GLY A 360 -84.60 48.29 -15.75
N ARG A 361 -83.88 48.25 -16.89
CA ARG A 361 -83.48 47.00 -17.55
C ARG A 361 -81.97 46.77 -17.59
N GLY A 362 -81.16 47.82 -17.73
CA GLY A 362 -79.70 47.74 -17.80
C GLY A 362 -79.14 48.34 -19.07
N MET A 363 -77.91 47.98 -19.42
CA MET A 363 -77.22 48.45 -20.63
C MET A 363 -77.43 47.46 -21.77
N ALA A 364 -78.11 47.87 -22.84
CA ALA A 364 -78.14 47.11 -24.08
C ALA A 364 -76.89 47.43 -24.89
N VAL A 365 -76.21 46.40 -25.37
CA VAL A 365 -75.09 46.53 -26.31
C VAL A 365 -75.37 45.71 -27.55
N GLU A 366 -75.11 46.27 -28.72
CA GLU A 366 -75.21 45.61 -30.02
C GLU A 366 -73.82 45.42 -30.60
N GLY A 367 -73.58 44.28 -31.24
CA GLY A 367 -72.26 43.93 -31.73
C GLY A 367 -72.17 42.58 -32.43
N THR A 368 -70.94 42.11 -32.58
CA THR A 368 -70.60 40.79 -33.11
C THR A 368 -69.69 40.05 -32.15
N VAL A 369 -69.79 38.72 -32.14
CA VAL A 369 -68.88 37.84 -31.39
C VAL A 369 -67.73 37.45 -32.32
N ASP A 370 -66.50 37.57 -31.86
CA ASP A 370 -65.26 37.34 -32.62
C ASP A 370 -64.31 36.43 -31.84
N GLY A 371 -64.84 35.28 -31.40
CA GLY A 371 -64.17 34.30 -30.55
C GLY A 371 -65.05 33.90 -29.36
N GLY A 372 -64.88 32.67 -28.84
CA GLY A 372 -65.58 32.12 -27.69
C GLY A 372 -67.11 32.01 -27.82
N ILE A 373 -67.72 31.72 -26.66
CA ILE A 373 -69.17 31.60 -26.47
C ILE A 373 -69.59 32.59 -25.38
N ILE A 374 -70.74 33.25 -25.57
CA ILE A 374 -71.38 34.08 -24.55
C ILE A 374 -72.77 33.47 -24.27
N ASN A 375 -73.06 33.15 -23.01
CA ASN A 375 -74.33 32.58 -22.57
C ASN A 375 -75.15 33.59 -21.77
N VAL A 376 -76.47 33.42 -21.78
CA VAL A 376 -77.36 34.10 -20.83
C VAL A 376 -76.99 33.65 -19.41
N GLY A 377 -76.81 34.61 -18.50
CA GLY A 377 -76.41 34.38 -17.12
C GLY A 377 -74.90 34.53 -16.87
N ASP A 378 -74.09 34.66 -17.93
CA ASP A 378 -72.64 34.84 -17.76
C ASP A 378 -72.32 36.14 -17.02
N ASN A 379 -71.48 36.04 -15.99
CA ASN A 379 -70.81 37.19 -15.40
C ASN A 379 -69.49 37.40 -16.14
N PHE A 380 -69.34 38.54 -16.79
CA PHE A 380 -68.14 38.85 -17.55
C PHE A 380 -67.57 40.21 -17.18
N THR A 381 -66.26 40.31 -17.31
CA THR A 381 -65.58 41.60 -17.24
C THR A 381 -65.23 42.05 -18.64
N LEU A 382 -65.77 43.20 -19.03
CA LEU A 382 -65.44 43.91 -20.26
C LEU A 382 -64.12 44.64 -20.07
N PHE A 383 -63.10 44.27 -20.83
CA PHE A 383 -61.83 44.99 -20.88
C PHE A 383 -61.78 45.87 -22.12
N ARG A 384 -61.59 47.19 -21.94
CA ARG A 384 -61.30 48.09 -23.07
C ARG A 384 -59.82 47.99 -23.41
N ALA A 385 -59.49 47.87 -24.70
CA ALA A 385 -58.11 47.90 -25.18
C ALA A 385 -57.32 49.16 -24.77
N SER A 386 -58.02 50.27 -24.48
CA SER A 386 -57.46 51.55 -24.01
C SER A 386 -57.30 51.65 -22.49
N GLY A 387 -57.61 50.59 -21.73
CA GLY A 387 -57.60 50.57 -20.27
C GLY A 387 -58.98 50.73 -19.64
N GLY A 388 -59.18 50.07 -18.50
CA GLY A 388 -60.45 50.03 -17.75
C GLY A 388 -61.19 48.69 -17.88
N SER A 389 -61.84 48.29 -16.80
CA SER A 389 -62.63 47.05 -16.71
C SER A 389 -64.01 47.31 -16.13
N LEU A 390 -65.04 46.69 -16.69
CA LEU A 390 -66.41 46.77 -16.18
C LEU A 390 -66.99 45.35 -16.03
N THR A 391 -67.34 44.95 -14.81
CA THR A 391 -68.00 43.68 -14.56
C THR A 391 -69.51 43.81 -14.73
N VAL A 392 -70.08 42.90 -15.49
CA VAL A 392 -71.49 42.90 -15.90
C VAL A 392 -72.01 41.46 -15.92
N MET A 393 -73.34 41.34 -15.89
CA MET A 393 -74.05 40.07 -16.07
C MET A 393 -74.85 40.11 -17.36
N VAL A 394 -74.72 39.09 -18.22
CA VAL A 394 -75.60 38.89 -19.37
C VAL A 394 -76.98 38.46 -18.86
N SER A 395 -77.98 39.31 -19.00
CA SER A 395 -79.35 38.99 -18.57
C SER A 395 -80.24 38.45 -19.68
N SER A 396 -79.93 38.77 -20.93
CA SER A 396 -80.56 38.17 -22.11
C SER A 396 -79.67 38.38 -23.33
N ILE A 397 -79.79 37.48 -24.30
CA ILE A 397 -79.14 37.59 -25.60
C ILE A 397 -80.21 37.53 -26.68
N THR A 398 -80.11 38.40 -27.67
CA THR A 398 -80.95 38.32 -28.88
C THR A 398 -80.10 38.33 -30.14
N VAL A 399 -80.52 37.55 -31.13
CA VAL A 399 -79.98 37.60 -32.50
C VAL A 399 -81.11 38.06 -33.42
N ASP A 400 -80.90 39.19 -34.10
CA ASP A 400 -81.92 39.85 -34.95
C ASP A 400 -83.28 40.00 -34.24
N GLY A 401 -83.24 40.32 -32.94
CA GLY A 401 -84.42 40.55 -32.09
C GLY A 401 -85.08 39.30 -31.51
N LYS A 402 -84.57 38.08 -31.77
CA LYS A 402 -85.07 36.82 -31.17
C LYS A 402 -84.18 36.37 -30.03
N ASN A 403 -84.76 35.96 -28.90
CA ASN A 403 -84.01 35.43 -27.76
C ASN A 403 -83.28 34.13 -28.11
N VAL A 404 -82.04 34.02 -27.65
CA VAL A 404 -81.23 32.79 -27.71
C VAL A 404 -80.53 32.59 -26.36
N ASP A 405 -80.17 31.35 -26.05
CA ASP A 405 -79.49 31.01 -24.79
C ASP A 405 -77.98 31.31 -24.84
N SER A 406 -77.39 31.29 -26.04
CA SER A 406 -75.98 31.57 -26.26
C SER A 406 -75.70 32.09 -27.67
N VAL A 407 -74.51 32.69 -27.84
CA VAL A 407 -73.96 33.13 -29.13
C VAL A 407 -72.48 32.77 -29.22
N THR A 408 -72.02 32.55 -30.45
CA THR A 408 -70.64 32.16 -30.79
C THR A 408 -70.10 33.02 -31.91
N ALA A 409 -68.81 32.89 -32.25
CA ALA A 409 -68.21 33.53 -33.41
C ALA A 409 -68.89 33.19 -34.76
N GLU A 410 -69.61 32.07 -34.83
CA GLU A 410 -70.34 31.64 -36.04
C GLU A 410 -71.74 32.25 -36.15
N THR A 411 -72.22 32.92 -35.09
CA THR A 411 -73.56 33.51 -35.05
C THR A 411 -73.65 34.65 -36.07
N LYS A 412 -74.51 34.46 -37.07
CA LYS A 412 -74.81 35.48 -38.08
C LYS A 412 -75.95 36.38 -37.61
N GLY A 413 -75.91 37.64 -38.00
CA GLY A 413 -76.92 38.65 -37.64
C GLY A 413 -76.42 39.61 -36.57
N THR A 414 -77.29 40.53 -36.16
CA THR A 414 -76.98 41.50 -35.12
C THR A 414 -77.19 40.86 -33.75
N VAL A 415 -76.10 40.69 -33.00
CA VAL A 415 -76.15 40.20 -31.62
C VAL A 415 -76.38 41.38 -30.70
N ALA A 416 -77.39 41.29 -29.83
CA ALA A 416 -77.60 42.24 -28.75
C ALA A 416 -77.58 41.54 -27.39
N LEU A 417 -76.81 42.10 -26.46
CA LEU A 417 -76.72 41.62 -25.07
C LEU A 417 -77.36 42.67 -24.15
N LEU A 418 -78.21 42.22 -23.22
CA LEU A 418 -78.69 43.08 -22.14
C LEU A 418 -77.86 42.86 -20.88
N LEU A 419 -77.13 43.87 -20.45
CA LEU A 419 -76.13 43.81 -19.39
C LEU A 419 -76.64 44.45 -18.11
N ARG A 420 -76.56 43.71 -17.01
CA ARG A 420 -76.87 44.20 -15.65
C ARG A 420 -75.60 44.56 -14.89
N GLY A 421 -75.76 45.35 -13.83
CA GLY A 421 -74.64 45.87 -13.02
C GLY A 421 -74.00 47.15 -13.56
N VAL A 422 -74.58 47.76 -14.59
CA VAL A 422 -74.11 49.01 -15.20
C VAL A 422 -74.87 50.20 -14.59
N ALA A 423 -74.16 51.22 -14.12
CA ALA A 423 -74.77 52.46 -13.61
C ALA A 423 -75.40 53.28 -14.75
N SER A 424 -76.43 54.08 -14.44
CA SER A 424 -77.21 54.83 -15.43
C SER A 424 -76.44 55.92 -16.17
N ASP A 425 -75.31 56.35 -15.62
CA ASP A 425 -74.38 57.34 -16.19
C ASP A 425 -73.20 56.69 -16.94
N THR A 426 -73.09 55.36 -16.91
CA THR A 426 -72.03 54.64 -17.61
C THR A 426 -72.33 54.56 -19.10
N THR A 427 -71.35 54.91 -19.94
CA THR A 427 -71.40 54.70 -21.40
C THR A 427 -70.34 53.69 -21.81
N ILE A 428 -70.73 52.63 -22.51
CA ILE A 428 -69.81 51.66 -23.10
C ILE A 428 -69.53 52.09 -24.55
N ALA A 429 -68.31 52.53 -24.83
CA ALA A 429 -67.94 52.99 -26.17
C ALA A 429 -67.94 51.83 -27.17
N ALA A 430 -68.13 52.13 -28.46
CA ALA A 430 -67.91 51.14 -29.51
C ALA A 430 -66.44 50.71 -29.54
N GLY A 431 -66.18 49.44 -29.88
CA GLY A 431 -64.84 48.88 -30.01
C GLY A 431 -64.75 47.43 -29.57
N ASP A 432 -63.51 46.94 -29.52
CA ASP A 432 -63.18 45.56 -29.17
C ASP A 432 -63.11 45.37 -27.66
N TYR A 433 -63.86 44.40 -27.15
CA TYR A 433 -63.84 44.02 -25.74
C TYR A 433 -63.52 42.54 -25.61
N LEU A 434 -62.50 42.22 -24.82
CA LEU A 434 -62.30 40.86 -24.33
C LEU A 434 -63.28 40.62 -23.19
N VAL A 435 -63.97 39.48 -23.27
CA VAL A 435 -64.95 39.00 -22.29
C VAL A 435 -64.25 37.92 -21.46
N LYS A 436 -63.90 38.26 -20.22
CA LYS A 436 -63.33 37.30 -19.26
C LYS A 436 -64.39 36.87 -18.26
N GLY A 437 -64.61 35.56 -18.17
CA GLY A 437 -65.58 34.91 -17.28
C GLY A 437 -65.55 33.41 -17.51
N ASN A 438 -66.37 32.65 -16.77
CA ASN A 438 -66.50 31.19 -16.87
C ASN A 438 -67.11 30.79 -18.23
N VAL A 439 -66.38 31.01 -19.33
CA VAL A 439 -66.72 30.52 -20.66
C VAL A 439 -66.46 29.03 -20.63
N ILE A 440 -67.44 28.28 -20.14
CA ILE A 440 -67.45 26.83 -20.30
C ILE A 440 -67.72 26.59 -21.77
N VAL A 441 -66.69 26.20 -22.53
CA VAL A 441 -66.89 25.55 -23.82
C VAL A 441 -67.51 24.19 -23.50
N LYS A 442 -68.83 24.14 -23.41
CA LYS A 442 -69.54 22.86 -23.43
C LYS A 442 -69.50 22.37 -24.88
N GLY A 443 -68.74 21.29 -25.11
CA GLY A 443 -68.91 20.45 -26.29
C GLY A 443 -70.30 19.84 -26.36
#